data_AF-A0A2R7Y0U3-F1
#
_entry.id   AF-A0A2R7Y0U3-F1
#
_cell.length_a   1.000
_cell.length_b   1.000
_cell.length_c   1.000
_cell.angle_alpha   90.00
_cell.angle_beta   90.00
_cell.angle_gamma   90.00
#
_symmetry.space_group_name_H-M   'P 1'
#
loop_
_entity.id
_entity.type
_entity.pdbx_description
1 polymer ?
#
loop_
_entity_poly.entity_id
_entity_poly.type
_entity_poly.pdbx_seq_one_letter_code
_entity_poly.pdbx_strand_id
1 'polypeptide(L)'
;MARGIYSTALLRLIFKSGHEISLPTPSQKERFETWTMESPDVVLSDTQDKHAIKILGKMEYVEEFVGVLKMGVPSTIFVGDVRKAESSHDLVQL
;
A
#
# COMPACT_ATOMS: atom_id res chain seq x y z
N MET A 1 -7.72 -12.97 -16.00
CA MET A 1 -6.87 -13.29 -14.83
C MET A 1 -5.66 -12.36 -14.86
N ALA A 2 -5.50 -11.48 -13.87
CA ALA A 2 -4.35 -10.59 -13.76
C ALA A 2 -3.54 -11.01 -12.52
N ARG A 3 -2.28 -11.40 -12.70
CA ARG A 3 -1.35 -11.76 -11.62
C ARG A 3 -0.21 -10.74 -11.62
N GLY A 4 -0.11 -9.96 -10.54
CA GLY A 4 1.16 -9.33 -10.15
C GLY A 4 1.46 -7.91 -10.64
N ILE A 5 0.48 -6.99 -10.72
CA ILE A 5 0.80 -5.55 -10.88
C ILE A 5 -0.18 -4.70 -10.05
N TYR A 6 -0.14 -4.83 -8.71
CA TYR A 6 -0.88 -3.92 -7.83
C TYR A 6 -0.20 -2.56 -7.74
N SER A 7 1.13 -2.50 -7.85
CA SER A 7 1.89 -1.28 -7.65
C SER A 7 1.49 -0.15 -8.60
N THR A 8 1.31 -0.39 -9.90
CA THR A 8 1.05 0.71 -10.84
C THR A 8 -0.36 1.27 -10.73
N ALA A 9 -1.38 0.41 -10.58
CA ALA A 9 -2.76 0.87 -10.43
C ALA A 9 -2.98 1.53 -9.06
N LEU A 10 -2.40 0.95 -8.00
CA LEU A 10 -2.41 1.51 -6.65
C LEU A 10 -1.70 2.86 -6.61
N LEU A 11 -0.48 2.97 -7.17
CA LEU A 11 0.24 4.23 -7.23
C LEU A 11 -0.54 5.30 -8.01
N ARG A 12 -1.18 4.94 -9.13
CA ARG A 12 -2.05 5.88 -9.86
C ARG A 12 -3.25 6.36 -9.03
N LEU A 13 -3.83 5.50 -8.20
CA LEU A 13 -4.90 5.90 -7.28
C LEU A 13 -4.37 6.91 -6.24
N ILE A 14 -3.21 6.60 -5.65
CA ILE A 14 -2.56 7.42 -4.62
C ILE A 14 -2.15 8.80 -5.17
N PHE A 15 -1.63 8.86 -6.41
CA PHE A 15 -1.31 10.14 -7.05
C PHE A 15 -2.56 11.00 -7.30
N LYS A 16 -3.70 10.38 -7.64
CA LYS A 16 -4.95 11.13 -7.83
C LYS A 16 -5.47 11.77 -6.55
N SER A 17 -5.10 11.25 -5.38
CA SER A 17 -5.37 11.86 -4.07
C SER A 17 -4.28 12.84 -3.62
N GLY A 18 -3.40 13.28 -4.51
CA GLY A 18 -2.39 14.31 -4.21
C GLY A 18 -1.18 13.83 -3.40
N HIS A 19 -1.01 12.52 -3.24
CA HIS A 19 0.16 11.96 -2.58
C HIS A 19 1.33 11.84 -3.57
N GLU A 20 2.56 11.69 -3.05
CA GLU A 20 3.79 11.63 -3.85
C GLU A 20 4.63 10.40 -3.49
N ILE A 21 5.58 10.03 -4.36
CA ILE A 21 6.60 9.03 -3.99
C ILE A 21 7.75 9.73 -3.26
N SER A 22 8.07 9.25 -2.06
CA SER A 22 9.29 9.63 -1.34
C SER A 22 10.48 8.76 -1.76
N LEU A 23 11.66 9.39 -1.87
CA LEU A 23 12.95 8.74 -2.13
C LEU A 23 12.92 7.75 -3.33
N PRO A 24 12.43 8.18 -4.51
CA PRO A 24 12.25 7.28 -5.64
C PRO A 24 13.58 6.78 -6.22
N THR A 25 13.56 5.53 -6.65
CA THR A 25 14.58 4.94 -7.53
C THR A 25 14.59 5.63 -8.91
N PRO A 26 15.69 5.53 -9.70
CA PRO A 26 15.73 6.14 -11.04
C PRO A 26 14.57 5.71 -11.95
N SER A 27 14.20 4.42 -11.92
CA SER A 27 13.09 3.92 -12.73
C SER A 27 11.72 4.41 -12.28
N GLN A 28 11.56 4.77 -11.00
CA GLN A 28 10.35 5.41 -10.50
C GLN A 28 10.29 6.88 -10.93
N LYS A 29 11.42 7.60 -10.93
CA LYS A 29 11.50 8.98 -11.44
C LYS A 29 11.12 9.09 -12.92
N GLU A 30 11.52 8.10 -13.73
CA GLU A 30 11.15 8.04 -15.15
C GLU A 30 9.65 7.76 -15.38
N ARG A 31 9.01 7.05 -14.44
CA ARG A 31 7.61 6.61 -14.58
C ARG A 31 6.61 7.55 -13.93
N PHE A 32 7.04 8.32 -12.94
CA PHE A 32 6.17 9.10 -12.09
C PHE A 32 6.72 10.52 -11.96
N GLU A 33 5.88 11.49 -12.30
CA GLU A 33 6.25 12.91 -12.32
C GLU A 33 6.21 13.56 -10.93
N THR A 34 5.52 12.93 -9.97
CA THR A 34 5.28 13.48 -8.63
C THR A 34 6.05 12.71 -7.57
N TRP A 35 7.12 13.32 -7.05
CA TRP A 35 8.00 12.72 -6.04
C TRP A 35 8.75 13.77 -5.22
N THR A 36 9.18 13.35 -4.04
CA THR A 36 9.97 14.12 -3.07
C THR A 36 11.20 13.36 -2.60
N MET A 37 12.20 14.08 -2.09
CA MET A 37 13.37 13.51 -1.42
C MET A 37 13.23 13.52 0.12
N GLU A 38 12.09 13.98 0.65
CA GLU A 38 11.77 13.94 2.07
C GLU A 38 11.49 12.50 2.53
N SER A 39 11.57 12.25 3.85
CA SER A 39 11.23 10.94 4.41
C SER A 39 9.72 10.65 4.29
N PRO A 40 9.33 9.38 4.08
CA PRO A 40 7.92 9.05 3.88
C PRO A 40 7.13 9.07 5.19
N ASP A 41 5.88 9.55 5.15
CA ASP A 41 4.92 9.40 6.24
C ASP A 41 4.42 7.96 6.39
N VAL A 42 4.29 7.25 5.25
CA VAL A 42 3.92 5.83 5.18
C VAL A 42 4.80 5.06 4.21
N VAL A 43 5.18 3.85 4.59
CA VAL A 43 5.94 2.89 3.78
C VAL A 43 5.03 1.77 3.34
N LEU A 44 5.05 1.50 2.04
CA LEU A 44 4.27 0.43 1.40
C LEU A 44 5.20 -0.71 0.98
N SER A 45 4.81 -1.94 1.28
CA SER A 45 5.51 -3.14 0.81
C SER A 45 4.52 -4.26 0.51
N ASP A 46 4.87 -5.16 -0.40
CA ASP A 46 4.06 -6.35 -0.66
C ASP A 46 4.20 -7.35 0.51
N THR A 47 3.13 -8.10 0.80
CA THR A 47 3.24 -9.33 1.60
C THR A 47 4.05 -10.39 0.85
N GLN A 48 4.57 -11.38 1.58
CA GLN A 48 5.42 -12.43 0.99
C GLN A 48 4.70 -13.23 -0.11
N ASP A 49 3.41 -13.47 0.05
CA ASP A 49 2.54 -14.14 -0.92
C ASP A 49 2.06 -13.22 -2.06
N LYS A 50 2.34 -11.91 -1.98
CA LYS A 50 1.96 -10.87 -2.94
C LYS A 50 0.44 -10.72 -3.13
N HIS A 51 -0.34 -11.11 -2.13
CA HIS A 51 -1.79 -10.99 -2.15
C HIS A 51 -2.31 -9.76 -1.39
N ALA A 52 -1.46 -9.12 -0.59
CA ALA A 52 -1.79 -7.91 0.14
C ALA A 52 -0.60 -6.93 0.17
N ILE A 53 -0.90 -5.71 0.62
CA ILE A 53 0.11 -4.69 0.91
C ILE A 53 0.19 -4.49 2.43
N LYS A 54 1.40 -4.27 2.93
CA LYS A 54 1.67 -3.79 4.28
C LYS A 54 1.90 -2.30 4.22
N ILE A 55 1.25 -1.58 5.13
CA ILE A 55 1.34 -0.12 5.28
C ILE A 55 1.89 0.14 6.67
N LEU A 56 3.03 0.82 6.76
CA LEU A 56 3.72 1.12 8.01
C LEU A 56 3.94 2.62 8.12
N GLY A 57 3.64 3.20 9.27
CA GLY A 57 3.77 4.63 9.52
C GLY A 57 3.19 4.99 10.88
N LYS A 58 3.05 6.28 11.16
CA LYS A 58 2.26 6.72 12.30
C LYS A 58 0.78 6.40 12.07
N MET A 59 0.03 6.12 13.13
CA MET A 59 -1.34 5.63 13.01
C MET A 59 -2.23 6.61 12.25
N GLU A 60 -2.11 7.90 12.55
CA GLU A 60 -2.88 8.98 11.90
C GLU A 60 -2.68 8.98 10.38
N TYR A 61 -1.45 8.79 9.90
CA TYR A 61 -1.13 8.76 8.47
C TYR A 61 -1.58 7.45 7.81
N VAL A 62 -1.50 6.33 8.53
CA VAL A 62 -2.01 5.04 8.04
C VAL A 62 -3.53 5.08 7.90
N GLU A 63 -4.24 5.64 8.87
CA GLU A 63 -5.70 5.77 8.83
C GLU A 63 -6.17 6.68 7.69
N GLU A 64 -5.53 7.83 7.51
CA GLU A 64 -5.79 8.75 6.40
C GLU A 64 -5.58 8.05 5.05
N PHE A 65 -4.44 7.38 4.89
CA PHE A 65 -4.09 6.67 3.66
C PHE A 65 -5.06 5.51 3.37
N VAL A 66 -5.48 4.76 4.38
CA VAL A 66 -6.53 3.74 4.24
C VAL A 66 -7.86 4.37 3.80
N GLY A 67 -8.19 5.56 4.29
CA GLY A 67 -9.35 6.33 3.87
C GLY A 67 -9.35 6.62 2.36
N VAL A 68 -8.21 7.09 1.84
CA VAL A 68 -7.97 7.30 0.40
C VAL A 68 -8.21 6.02 -0.40
N LEU A 69 -7.64 4.91 0.05
CA LEU A 69 -7.80 3.63 -0.64
C LEU A 69 -9.27 3.20 -0.67
N LYS A 70 -9.98 3.31 0.46
CA LYS A 70 -11.40 2.96 0.57
C LYS A 70 -12.29 3.84 -0.32
N MET A 71 -11.96 5.12 -0.51
CA MET A 71 -12.68 5.97 -1.45
C MET A 71 -12.47 5.54 -2.90
N GLY A 72 -11.25 5.13 -3.25
CA GLY A 72 -10.89 4.73 -4.61
C GLY A 72 -11.36 3.34 -5.02
N VAL A 73 -11.41 2.40 -4.06
CA VAL A 73 -11.78 1.00 -4.29
C VAL A 73 -12.65 0.48 -3.14
N PRO A 74 -13.91 0.93 -3.02
CA PRO A 74 -14.74 0.72 -1.84
C PRO A 74 -15.00 -0.74 -1.48
N SER A 75 -14.93 -1.65 -2.45
CA SER A 75 -15.38 -3.04 -2.33
C SER A 75 -14.28 -4.09 -2.14
N THR A 76 -12.99 -3.71 -2.03
CA THR A 76 -11.88 -4.69 -2.13
C THR A 76 -10.79 -4.56 -1.07
N ILE A 77 -10.96 -3.69 -0.06
CA ILE A 77 -9.91 -3.44 0.94
C ILE A 77 -10.32 -3.98 2.30
N PHE A 78 -9.64 -5.06 2.73
CA PHE A 78 -9.69 -5.57 4.08
C PHE A 78 -8.47 -5.08 4.86
N VAL A 79 -8.70 -4.41 5.98
CA VAL A 79 -7.62 -3.94 6.87
C VAL A 79 -7.51 -4.92 8.04
N GLY A 80 -6.40 -5.65 8.10
CA GLY A 80 -6.08 -6.53 9.24
C GLY A 80 -4.96 -5.92 10.07
N ASP A 81 -5.02 -6.07 11.39
CA ASP A 81 -3.90 -5.71 12.27
C ASP A 81 -2.81 -6.79 12.19
N VAL A 82 -1.64 -6.43 11.66
CA VAL A 82 -0.50 -7.35 11.49
C VAL A 82 0.10 -7.75 12.84
N ARG A 83 -0.20 -7.06 13.95
CA ARG A 83 0.28 -7.42 15.30
C ARG A 83 -0.24 -8.77 15.80
N LYS A 84 -1.23 -9.38 15.13
CA LYS A 84 -1.74 -10.73 15.43
C LYS A 84 -1.28 -11.83 14.47
N ALA A 85 -0.57 -11.50 13.39
CA ALA A 85 -0.27 -12.48 12.34
C ALA A 85 0.89 -13.44 12.67
N GLU A 86 1.60 -13.26 13.79
CA GLU A 86 2.66 -14.19 14.22
C GLU A 86 2.16 -15.31 15.15
N SER A 87 0.86 -15.39 15.47
CA SER A 87 0.29 -16.50 16.24
C SER A 87 -0.97 -17.08 15.61
N SER A 88 -0.85 -17.72 14.45
CA SER A 88 -1.88 -18.63 13.95
C SER A 88 -1.24 -19.75 13.11
N HIS A 89 -0.48 -20.62 13.77
CA HIS A 89 -0.72 -22.05 13.53
C HIS A 89 -2.20 -22.28 13.88
N ASP A 90 -2.91 -22.96 12.99
CA ASP A 90 -4.36 -23.18 13.01
C ASP A 90 -5.20 -22.07 12.38
N LEU A 91 -5.38 -22.13 11.05
CA LEU A 91 -6.74 -22.04 10.49
C LEU A 91 -6.87 -22.99 9.29
N VAL A 92 -7.86 -23.85 9.45
CA VAL A 92 -8.25 -25.05 8.70
C VAL A 92 -8.66 -24.73 7.26
N GLN A 93 -8.34 -25.66 6.36
CA GLN A 93 -8.91 -25.78 5.01
C GLN A 93 -10.44 -25.81 5.05
N LEU A 94 -11.10 -24.94 4.29
CA LEU A 94 -12.33 -25.24 3.54
C LEU A 94 -12.28 -24.51 2.20
#